data_AF-A0A928L5B2-F1
#
_entry.id   AF-A0A928L5B2-F1
#
_cell.length_a   1.000
_cell.length_b   1.000
_cell.length_c   1.000
_cell.angle_alpha   90.00
_cell.angle_beta   90.00
_cell.angle_gamma   90.00
#
_symmetry.space_group_name_H-M   'P 1'
#
loop_
_entity.id
_entity.type
_entity.pdbx_description
1 polymer ?
#
loop_
_entity_poly.entity_id
_entity_poly.type
_entity_poly.pdbx_seq_one_letter_code
_entity_poly.pdbx_strand_id
1 'polypeptide(L)'
;MKHLMKTIGAVLCAGGLLMTGAAATQLAFAAGDIGSLTLHCVKDDVILENLQWELYRVGSREGNTFVPEGEFASYSVIIDDFSPEAMAAFAETYENIALTDPDIDPLRTGATDAQGTLVFDALESGLYLVCGSVLEVDDGYYIPSSLLFEINGENTTMDWDAYPKIEYHTNSELEVIYTVKKVWLNENGELRDPATEITVEIYRDLELYETVVLSDANNWTYEWKDKDYYDFRVIETVIPEGFRVEYESNETQYLIKNIYQPTDTTTSTPQDTTTTETTTLITTATEDERLPQTGQLWWPVILLALGGLVFLAMGCRFLFASREE
;
A
#
# COMPACT_ATOMS: atom_id res chain seq x y z
N MET A 1 30.93 33.84 -80.36
CA MET A 1 30.41 35.21 -80.15
C MET A 1 29.87 35.25 -78.73
N LYS A 2 30.68 35.68 -77.78
CA LYS A 2 30.94 37.10 -77.47
C LYS A 2 29.77 37.70 -76.70
N HIS A 3 30.05 37.93 -75.42
CA HIS A 3 29.46 38.97 -74.58
C HIS A 3 28.01 38.78 -74.13
N LEU A 4 27.85 38.04 -73.03
CA LEU A 4 27.31 38.71 -71.84
C LEU A 4 28.17 38.31 -70.63
N MET A 5 29.38 38.86 -70.64
CA MET A 5 30.33 38.86 -69.56
C MET A 5 29.87 39.84 -68.47
N LYS A 6 30.06 39.39 -67.23
CA LYS A 6 30.70 40.14 -66.14
C LYS A 6 29.94 41.31 -65.52
N THR A 7 29.48 41.04 -64.31
CA THR A 7 29.95 41.76 -63.10
C THR A 7 30.08 40.67 -62.03
N ILE A 8 31.28 40.08 -61.81
CA ILE A 8 32.31 40.50 -60.84
C ILE A 8 31.66 40.76 -59.47
N GLY A 9 31.97 40.09 -58.37
CA GLY A 9 33.07 39.18 -58.03
C GLY A 9 33.39 39.35 -56.53
N ALA A 10 33.62 38.23 -55.84
CA ALA A 10 34.32 38.11 -54.56
C ALA A 10 33.70 38.76 -53.29
N VAL A 11 33.03 37.94 -52.46
CA VAL A 11 33.38 37.85 -51.03
C VAL A 11 33.44 36.37 -50.67
N LEU A 12 34.68 35.91 -50.53
CA LEU A 12 35.09 34.68 -49.83
C LEU A 12 34.99 34.94 -48.32
N CYS A 13 34.76 33.86 -47.56
CA CYS A 13 34.99 33.74 -46.11
C CYS A 13 34.01 34.47 -45.18
N ALA A 14 33.00 33.73 -44.68
CA ALA A 14 32.64 33.62 -43.26
C ALA A 14 31.19 33.15 -43.15
N GLY A 15 31.02 31.94 -42.66
CA GLY A 15 29.70 31.33 -42.42
C GLY A 15 29.84 29.83 -42.23
N GLY A 16 30.90 29.43 -41.51
CA GLY A 16 31.10 28.05 -41.13
C GLY A 16 29.98 27.59 -40.22
N LEU A 17 29.61 26.32 -40.41
CA LEU A 17 29.41 25.40 -39.30
C LEU A 17 28.46 25.89 -38.19
N LEU A 18 27.17 25.89 -38.46
CA LEU A 18 26.15 25.67 -37.43
C LEU A 18 25.51 24.29 -37.69
N MET A 19 26.37 23.27 -37.70
CA MET A 19 25.99 21.98 -37.15
C MET A 19 25.91 22.22 -35.64
N THR A 20 24.72 22.54 -35.13
CA THR A 20 24.48 22.49 -33.70
C THR A 20 24.71 21.06 -33.28
N GLY A 21 25.90 20.79 -32.76
CA GLY A 21 26.17 19.60 -31.98
C GLY A 21 25.16 19.61 -30.85
N ALA A 22 24.15 18.74 -30.95
CA ALA A 22 23.55 18.20 -29.75
C ALA A 22 24.72 17.52 -29.03
N ALA A 23 25.35 18.26 -28.11
CA ALA A 23 26.08 17.64 -27.04
C ALA A 23 25.02 16.85 -26.29
N ALA A 24 24.85 15.58 -26.70
CA ALA A 24 24.35 14.59 -25.79
C ALA A 24 25.34 14.64 -24.63
N THR A 25 24.97 15.32 -23.56
CA THR A 25 25.55 15.10 -22.25
C THR A 25 25.28 13.63 -21.97
N GLN A 26 26.22 12.78 -22.39
CA GLN A 26 26.41 11.49 -21.78
C GLN A 26 26.75 11.81 -20.34
N LEU A 27 25.71 11.83 -19.49
CA LEU A 27 25.90 11.57 -18.08
C LEU A 27 26.52 10.18 -18.06
N ALA A 28 27.84 10.15 -17.84
CA ALA A 28 28.47 8.94 -17.37
C ALA A 28 27.88 8.72 -15.98
N PHE A 29 26.77 7.99 -15.91
CA PHE A 29 26.41 7.28 -14.69
C PHE A 29 27.64 6.44 -14.38
N ALA A 30 28.20 6.64 -13.19
CA ALA A 30 29.10 5.64 -12.65
C ALA A 30 28.40 4.29 -12.82
N ALA A 31 29.13 3.29 -13.31
CA ALA A 31 28.60 1.93 -13.41
C ALA A 31 28.36 1.40 -12.00
N GLY A 32 27.28 1.86 -11.38
CA GLY A 32 26.61 1.16 -10.31
C GLY A 32 25.95 -0.05 -10.94
N ASP A 33 25.94 -1.15 -10.19
CA ASP A 33 25.30 -2.37 -10.60
C ASP A 33 23.80 -2.12 -10.77
N ILE A 34 23.40 -1.97 -12.04
CA ILE A 34 22.03 -1.72 -12.44
C ILE A 34 21.31 -3.05 -12.70
N GLY A 35 20.10 -3.18 -12.16
CA GLY A 35 19.20 -4.31 -12.39
C GLY A 35 18.11 -4.00 -13.41
N SER A 36 17.32 -5.03 -13.74
CA SER A 36 16.09 -4.87 -14.51
C SER A 36 14.96 -5.72 -13.95
N LEU A 37 13.73 -5.31 -14.23
CA LEU A 37 12.51 -6.09 -14.01
C LEU A 37 11.79 -6.26 -15.35
N THR A 38 11.49 -7.49 -15.70
CA THR A 38 10.63 -7.87 -16.83
C THR A 38 9.32 -8.43 -16.28
N LEU A 39 8.20 -7.77 -16.59
CA LEU A 39 6.86 -8.25 -16.30
C LEU A 39 6.34 -9.09 -17.46
N HIS A 40 5.74 -10.23 -17.14
CA HIS A 40 5.04 -11.10 -18.10
C HIS A 40 3.56 -11.18 -17.71
N CYS A 41 2.73 -10.44 -18.44
CA CYS A 41 1.31 -10.26 -18.16
C CYS A 41 0.47 -11.11 -19.11
N VAL A 42 0.27 -12.36 -18.71
CA VAL A 42 -0.57 -13.33 -19.41
C VAL A 42 -1.51 -13.95 -18.39
N LYS A 43 -2.80 -14.02 -18.73
CA LYS A 43 -3.80 -14.72 -17.92
C LYS A 43 -4.44 -15.82 -18.74
N ASP A 44 -4.23 -17.06 -18.30
CA ASP A 44 -4.61 -18.27 -19.04
C ASP A 44 -3.98 -18.26 -20.45
N ASP A 45 -4.79 -18.15 -21.52
CA ASP A 45 -4.30 -18.04 -22.90
C ASP A 45 -4.37 -16.60 -23.47
N VAL A 46 -4.69 -15.61 -22.62
CA VAL A 46 -4.86 -14.21 -23.02
C VAL A 46 -3.58 -13.43 -22.74
N ILE A 47 -2.95 -12.94 -23.82
CA ILE A 47 -1.85 -11.98 -23.74
C ILE A 47 -2.45 -10.59 -23.49
N LEU A 48 -2.03 -9.95 -22.41
CA LEU A 48 -2.56 -8.64 -22.01
C LEU A 48 -1.65 -7.55 -22.57
N GLU A 49 -1.93 -7.10 -23.79
CA GLU A 49 -1.28 -5.94 -24.44
C GLU A 49 -1.87 -4.63 -23.90
N ASN A 50 -1.04 -3.58 -23.79
CA ASN A 50 -1.42 -2.26 -23.27
C ASN A 50 -1.85 -2.19 -21.80
N LEU A 51 -1.55 -3.23 -20.99
CA LEU A 51 -1.73 -3.19 -19.54
C LEU A 51 -0.76 -2.14 -18.97
N GLN A 52 -1.30 -1.09 -18.36
CA GLN A 52 -0.50 0.01 -17.81
C GLN A 52 0.12 -0.38 -16.47
N TRP A 53 1.35 0.07 -16.25
CA TRP A 53 2.11 -0.15 -15.03
C TRP A 53 2.85 1.11 -14.60
N GLU A 54 2.93 1.30 -13.29
CA GLU A 54 3.61 2.39 -12.62
C GLU A 54 4.65 1.80 -11.65
N LEU A 55 5.89 2.29 -11.73
CA LEU A 55 7.01 1.85 -10.91
C LEU A 55 7.37 2.94 -9.92
N TYR A 56 7.48 2.60 -8.64
CA TYR A 56 7.89 3.48 -7.55
C TYR A 56 9.13 2.94 -6.86
N ARG A 57 10.03 3.84 -6.43
CA ARG A 57 11.13 3.50 -5.51
C ARG A 57 10.68 3.81 -4.09
N VAL A 58 10.36 2.77 -3.33
CA VAL A 58 9.74 2.93 -2.01
C VAL A 58 10.76 3.02 -0.88
N GLY A 59 11.97 2.50 -1.06
CA GLY A 59 12.98 2.50 0.00
C GLY A 59 14.31 1.87 -0.39
N SER A 60 15.16 1.69 0.61
CA SER A 60 16.45 1.01 0.46
C SER A 60 16.74 0.06 1.63
N ARG A 61 17.67 -0.85 1.40
CA ARG A 61 18.07 -1.87 2.38
C ARG A 61 18.98 -1.25 3.43
N GLU A 62 18.59 -1.38 4.70
CA GLU A 62 19.47 -1.08 5.84
C GLU A 62 19.64 -2.33 6.71
N GLY A 63 20.82 -2.97 6.62
CA GLY A 63 21.07 -4.23 7.32
C GLY A 63 20.12 -5.33 6.86
N ASN A 64 19.20 -5.77 7.74
CA ASN A 64 18.23 -6.83 7.46
C ASN A 64 16.79 -6.31 7.30
N THR A 65 16.60 -4.99 7.28
CA THR A 65 15.29 -4.34 7.08
C THR A 65 15.31 -3.51 5.80
N PHE A 66 14.17 -2.97 5.42
CA PHE A 66 14.07 -1.87 4.46
C PHE A 66 13.55 -0.63 5.15
N VAL A 67 14.16 0.50 4.81
CA VAL A 67 13.73 1.82 5.28
C VAL A 67 13.06 2.55 4.11
N PRO A 68 11.83 3.04 4.28
CA PRO A 68 11.17 3.83 3.26
C PRO A 68 11.93 5.12 2.98
N GLU A 69 11.91 5.57 1.72
CA GLU A 69 12.64 6.76 1.26
C GLU A 69 11.74 7.69 0.44
N GLY A 70 12.19 8.92 0.23
CA GLY A 70 11.46 9.92 -0.55
C GLY A 70 10.10 10.24 0.07
N GLU A 71 9.07 10.37 -0.78
CA GLU A 71 7.70 10.63 -0.33
C GLU A 71 7.13 9.48 0.51
N PHE A 72 7.65 8.25 0.37
CA PHE A 72 7.22 7.13 1.21
C PHE A 72 7.74 7.20 2.67
N ALA A 73 8.75 8.02 2.95
CA ALA A 73 9.35 8.13 4.28
C ALA A 73 8.44 8.77 5.34
N SER A 74 7.43 9.55 4.92
CA SER A 74 6.43 10.11 5.85
C SER A 74 5.41 9.08 6.33
N TYR A 75 5.29 7.94 5.65
CA TYR A 75 4.38 6.88 6.06
C TYR A 75 5.09 5.96 7.03
N SER A 76 4.43 5.69 8.15
CA SER A 76 4.92 4.76 9.17
C SER A 76 4.71 3.33 8.69
N VAL A 77 5.42 2.89 7.65
CA VAL A 77 5.40 1.50 7.15
C VAL A 77 6.80 0.92 7.31
N ILE A 78 6.93 -0.19 8.04
CA ILE A 78 8.22 -0.84 8.30
C ILE A 78 8.15 -2.26 7.74
N ILE A 79 9.13 -2.63 6.92
CA ILE A 79 9.22 -3.93 6.27
C ILE A 79 10.27 -4.76 6.99
N ASP A 80 9.82 -5.47 8.03
CA ASP A 80 10.65 -6.31 8.90
C ASP A 80 10.25 -7.80 8.87
N ASP A 81 9.09 -8.12 8.29
CA ASP A 81 8.67 -9.48 7.97
C ASP A 81 8.75 -9.73 6.45
N PHE A 82 9.45 -10.79 6.07
CA PHE A 82 9.65 -11.21 4.69
C PHE A 82 8.86 -12.48 4.34
N SER A 83 7.89 -12.85 5.17
CA SER A 83 6.90 -13.88 4.83
C SER A 83 6.12 -13.47 3.57
N PRO A 84 5.70 -14.43 2.72
CA PRO A 84 4.90 -14.10 1.53
C PRO A 84 3.64 -13.30 1.84
N GLU A 85 2.99 -13.61 2.95
CA GLU A 85 1.78 -12.94 3.41
C GLU A 85 2.05 -11.48 3.79
N ALA A 86 3.09 -11.21 4.59
CA ALA A 86 3.45 -9.84 4.96
C ALA A 86 3.91 -9.04 3.75
N MET A 87 4.68 -9.63 2.83
CA MET A 87 5.12 -8.96 1.61
C MET A 87 3.95 -8.56 0.71
N ALA A 88 2.90 -9.38 0.63
CA ALA A 88 1.67 -9.03 -0.08
C ALA A 88 0.94 -7.87 0.59
N ALA A 89 0.80 -7.90 1.93
CA ALA A 89 0.19 -6.81 2.69
C ALA A 89 0.98 -5.50 2.57
N PHE A 90 2.32 -5.56 2.55
CA PHE A 90 3.17 -4.39 2.29
C PHE A 90 2.99 -3.86 0.88
N ALA A 91 2.96 -4.73 -0.14
CA ALA A 91 2.73 -4.30 -1.52
C ALA A 91 1.37 -3.59 -1.68
N GLU A 92 0.30 -4.16 -1.12
CA GLU A 92 -1.02 -3.53 -1.10
C GLU A 92 -1.03 -2.21 -0.32
N THR A 93 -0.35 -2.17 0.81
CA THR A 93 -0.25 -0.95 1.63
C THR A 93 0.42 0.19 0.87
N TYR A 94 1.57 -0.08 0.25
CA TYR A 94 2.26 0.93 -0.56
C TYR A 94 1.52 1.28 -1.83
N GLU A 95 0.81 0.34 -2.46
CA GLU A 95 -0.01 0.63 -3.64
C GLU A 95 -1.14 1.58 -3.29
N ASN A 96 -1.87 1.31 -2.19
CA ASN A 96 -2.92 2.19 -1.71
C ASN A 96 -2.39 3.59 -1.43
N ILE A 97 -1.22 3.71 -0.80
CA ILE A 97 -0.56 5.00 -0.58
C ILE A 97 -0.19 5.66 -1.92
N ALA A 98 0.52 4.96 -2.80
CA ALA A 98 1.05 5.51 -4.04
C ALA A 98 -0.02 5.97 -5.02
N LEU A 99 -1.18 5.29 -5.07
CA LEU A 99 -2.24 5.60 -6.03
C LEU A 99 -3.28 6.58 -5.49
N THR A 100 -3.34 6.80 -4.18
CA THR A 100 -4.31 7.74 -3.58
C THR A 100 -3.68 9.05 -3.11
N ASP A 101 -2.37 9.08 -2.86
CA ASP A 101 -1.68 10.32 -2.51
C ASP A 101 -1.21 11.06 -3.78
N PRO A 102 -1.76 12.25 -4.08
CA PRO A 102 -1.43 13.00 -5.28
C PRO A 102 -0.02 13.59 -5.28
N ASP A 103 0.69 13.57 -4.14
CA ASP A 103 2.07 14.05 -4.04
C ASP A 103 3.11 12.95 -4.37
N ILE A 104 2.67 11.71 -4.63
CA ILE A 104 3.53 10.59 -5.00
C ILE A 104 3.49 10.34 -6.51
N ASP A 105 4.54 10.77 -7.20
CA ASP A 105 4.72 10.48 -8.62
C ASP A 105 5.43 9.13 -8.86
N PRO A 106 5.05 8.37 -9.90
CA PRO A 106 5.80 7.19 -10.31
C PRO A 106 7.19 7.56 -10.82
N LEU A 107 8.20 6.76 -10.46
CA LEU A 107 9.54 6.87 -11.00
C LEU A 107 9.53 6.67 -12.52
N ARG A 108 8.77 5.69 -12.99
CA ARG A 108 8.53 5.39 -14.41
C ARG A 108 7.17 4.78 -14.61
N THR A 109 6.63 4.95 -15.81
CA THR A 109 5.42 4.28 -16.27
C THR A 109 5.70 3.51 -17.55
N GLY A 110 4.87 2.52 -17.86
CA GLY A 110 5.00 1.70 -19.06
C GLY A 110 3.74 0.90 -19.33
N ALA A 111 3.67 0.35 -20.54
CA ALA A 111 2.57 -0.53 -20.95
C ALA A 111 3.15 -1.80 -21.55
N THR A 112 2.50 -2.93 -21.31
CA THR A 112 2.89 -4.20 -21.92
C THR A 112 2.77 -4.15 -23.44
N ASP A 113 3.71 -4.78 -24.12
CA ASP A 113 3.73 -4.89 -25.58
C ASP A 113 2.78 -6.00 -26.09
N ALA A 114 2.82 -6.27 -27.41
CA ALA A 114 2.01 -7.30 -28.06
C ALA A 114 2.36 -8.75 -27.63
N GLN A 115 3.39 -8.94 -26.80
CA GLN A 115 3.75 -10.20 -26.17
C GLN A 115 3.32 -10.25 -24.70
N GLY A 116 2.69 -9.18 -24.19
CA GLY A 116 2.31 -9.05 -22.79
C GLY A 116 3.50 -8.74 -21.90
N THR A 117 4.60 -8.22 -22.47
CA THR A 117 5.85 -7.99 -21.75
C THR A 117 6.11 -6.51 -21.54
N LEU A 118 6.63 -6.15 -20.37
CA LEU A 118 7.13 -4.80 -20.06
C LEU A 118 8.47 -4.90 -19.33
N VAL A 119 9.45 -4.09 -19.71
CA VAL A 119 10.78 -4.05 -19.08
C VAL A 119 11.03 -2.69 -18.42
N PHE A 120 11.39 -2.70 -17.14
CA PHE A 120 11.98 -1.59 -16.42
C PHE A 120 13.48 -1.87 -16.23
N ASP A 121 14.33 -1.24 -17.04
CA ASP A 121 15.79 -1.43 -17.02
C ASP A 121 16.53 -0.38 -16.18
N ALA A 122 17.85 -0.47 -16.07
CA ALA A 122 18.68 0.56 -15.43
C ALA A 122 18.24 0.94 -14.00
N LEU A 123 17.76 -0.02 -13.22
CA LEU A 123 17.32 0.17 -11.84
C LEU A 123 18.53 0.19 -10.90
N GLU A 124 18.67 1.23 -10.09
CA GLU A 124 19.67 1.26 -9.01
C GLU A 124 19.26 0.33 -7.86
N SER A 125 20.19 0.01 -6.97
CA SER A 125 19.89 -0.74 -5.75
C SER A 125 18.77 -0.08 -4.94
N GLY A 126 17.80 -0.86 -4.51
CA GLY A 126 16.66 -0.36 -3.74
C GLY A 126 15.48 -1.32 -3.73
N LEU A 127 14.47 -0.92 -2.97
CA LEU A 127 13.17 -1.57 -2.93
C LEU A 127 12.20 -0.82 -3.84
N TYR A 128 11.51 -1.56 -4.68
CA TYR A 128 10.59 -1.03 -5.68
C TYR A 128 9.22 -1.66 -5.56
N LEU A 129 8.20 -0.83 -5.74
CA LEU A 129 6.82 -1.24 -5.92
C LEU A 129 6.46 -1.07 -7.39
N VAL A 130 5.77 -2.04 -7.97
CA VAL A 130 5.18 -1.91 -9.31
C VAL A 130 3.69 -2.21 -9.25
N CYS A 131 2.89 -1.25 -9.70
CA CYS A 131 1.43 -1.23 -9.62
C CYS A 131 0.85 -1.29 -11.02
N GLY A 132 -0.10 -2.18 -11.27
CA GLY A 132 -0.75 -2.31 -12.57
C GLY A 132 -2.15 -1.73 -12.52
N SER A 133 -2.58 -1.05 -13.59
CA SER A 133 -3.96 -0.57 -13.69
C SER A 133 -4.88 -1.67 -14.21
N VAL A 134 -6.16 -1.60 -13.87
CA VAL A 134 -7.18 -2.47 -14.46
C VAL A 134 -7.17 -2.32 -16.00
N LEU A 135 -7.13 -3.46 -16.70
CA LEU A 135 -7.27 -3.51 -18.16
C LEU A 135 -8.61 -4.11 -18.53
N GLU A 136 -9.41 -3.35 -19.26
CA GLU A 136 -10.65 -3.85 -19.88
C GLU A 136 -10.34 -4.43 -21.26
N VAL A 137 -10.71 -5.69 -21.48
CA VAL A 137 -10.64 -6.37 -22.77
C VAL A 137 -12.00 -7.02 -23.04
N ASP A 138 -12.64 -6.61 -24.14
CA ASP A 138 -14.03 -6.96 -24.45
C ASP A 138 -14.98 -6.62 -23.28
N ASP A 139 -15.60 -7.63 -22.65
CA ASP A 139 -16.52 -7.46 -21.51
C ASP A 139 -15.88 -7.87 -20.15
N GLY A 140 -14.54 -8.01 -20.11
CA GLY A 140 -13.82 -8.50 -18.94
C GLY A 140 -12.75 -7.54 -18.42
N TYR A 141 -12.55 -7.55 -17.11
CA TYR A 141 -11.59 -6.74 -16.38
C TYR A 141 -10.46 -7.61 -15.86
N TYR A 142 -9.23 -7.25 -16.22
CA TYR A 142 -8.01 -7.89 -15.75
C TYR A 142 -7.34 -7.01 -14.71
N ILE A 143 -7.23 -7.54 -13.48
CA ILE A 143 -6.77 -6.77 -12.32
C ILE A 143 -5.46 -7.36 -11.83
N PRO A 144 -4.32 -6.72 -12.15
CA PRO A 144 -3.03 -7.17 -11.69
C PRO A 144 -2.84 -6.84 -10.20
N SER A 145 -2.24 -7.76 -9.45
CA SER A 145 -1.74 -7.48 -8.11
C SER A 145 -0.41 -6.71 -8.19
N SER A 146 -0.22 -5.75 -7.28
CA SER A 146 1.06 -5.08 -7.09
C SER A 146 2.16 -6.03 -6.63
N LEU A 147 3.40 -5.65 -6.94
CA LEU A 147 4.58 -6.44 -6.59
C LEU A 147 5.61 -5.55 -5.90
N LEU A 148 6.20 -6.07 -4.83
CA LEU A 148 7.30 -5.46 -4.10
C LEU A 148 8.56 -6.29 -4.34
N PHE A 149 9.64 -5.66 -4.82
CA PHE A 149 10.88 -6.37 -5.19
C PHE A 149 12.15 -5.57 -4.88
N GLU A 150 13.23 -6.28 -4.55
CA GLU A 150 14.54 -5.71 -4.28
C GLU A 150 15.44 -5.82 -5.51
N ILE A 151 16.05 -4.70 -5.91
CA ILE A 151 17.24 -4.70 -6.74
C ILE A 151 18.46 -4.62 -5.80
N ASN A 152 19.28 -5.67 -5.81
CA ASN A 152 20.52 -5.71 -5.03
C ASN A 152 21.71 -5.55 -6.00
N GLY A 153 22.46 -4.46 -5.84
CA GLY A 153 23.62 -4.13 -6.66
C GLY A 153 24.89 -4.93 -6.33
N GLU A 154 24.86 -5.98 -5.52
CA GLU A 154 26.06 -6.77 -5.24
C GLU A 154 26.32 -7.90 -6.25
N ASN A 155 25.45 -8.11 -7.24
CA ASN A 155 25.60 -9.16 -8.25
C ASN A 155 25.39 -8.63 -9.68
N THR A 156 26.29 -9.03 -10.59
CA THR A 156 26.29 -8.71 -12.02
C THR A 156 24.88 -8.78 -12.62
N THR A 157 24.30 -7.64 -12.99
CA THR A 157 23.02 -7.49 -13.72
C THR A 157 21.96 -8.54 -13.33
N MET A 158 21.23 -8.29 -12.25
CA MET A 158 20.06 -9.11 -11.93
C MET A 158 18.89 -8.68 -12.81
N ASP A 159 18.61 -9.51 -13.81
CA ASP A 159 17.39 -9.42 -14.62
C ASP A 159 16.32 -10.29 -13.96
N TRP A 160 15.32 -9.64 -13.36
CA TRP A 160 14.20 -10.32 -12.72
C TRP A 160 13.08 -10.55 -13.73
N ASP A 161 12.57 -11.78 -13.79
CA ASP A 161 11.30 -12.08 -14.44
C ASP A 161 10.21 -12.19 -13.39
N ALA A 162 9.14 -11.41 -13.53
CA ALA A 162 7.96 -11.49 -12.69
C ALA A 162 6.72 -11.82 -13.52
N TYR A 163 5.86 -12.64 -12.93
CA TYR A 163 4.58 -13.05 -13.49
C TYR A 163 3.50 -12.58 -12.51
N PRO A 164 3.01 -11.32 -12.65
CA PRO A 164 2.03 -10.78 -11.74
C PRO A 164 0.82 -11.71 -11.61
N LYS A 165 0.27 -11.83 -10.40
CA LYS A 165 -1.04 -12.44 -10.22
C LYS A 165 -2.06 -11.51 -10.89
N ILE A 166 -2.92 -12.07 -11.73
CA ILE A 166 -3.96 -11.30 -12.43
C ILE A 166 -5.29 -11.98 -12.17
N GLU A 167 -6.22 -11.21 -11.63
CA GLU A 167 -7.61 -11.63 -11.45
C GLU A 167 -8.43 -11.24 -12.68
N TYR A 168 -9.48 -12.01 -12.96
CA TYR A 168 -10.38 -11.76 -14.08
C TYR A 168 -11.80 -11.65 -13.54
N HIS A 169 -12.43 -10.51 -13.82
CA HIS A 169 -13.77 -10.19 -13.37
C HIS A 169 -14.64 -9.76 -14.56
N THR A 170 -15.95 -9.97 -14.45
CA THR A 170 -16.95 -9.50 -15.41
C THR A 170 -18.05 -8.79 -14.66
N ASN A 171 -18.72 -7.84 -15.29
CA ASN A 171 -19.87 -7.18 -14.68
C ASN A 171 -20.95 -8.20 -14.29
N SER A 172 -21.54 -7.97 -13.13
CA SER A 172 -22.61 -8.78 -12.56
C SER A 172 -23.93 -8.02 -12.65
N GLU A 173 -25.04 -8.72 -12.89
CA GLU A 173 -26.36 -8.10 -12.74
C GLU A 173 -26.78 -7.95 -11.27
N LEU A 174 -26.08 -8.67 -10.37
CA LEU A 174 -26.32 -8.66 -8.94
C LEU A 174 -25.45 -7.63 -8.25
N GLU A 175 -26.07 -6.89 -7.34
CA GLU A 175 -25.39 -5.99 -6.41
C GLU A 175 -24.47 -6.80 -5.47
N VAL A 176 -23.20 -6.40 -5.42
CA VAL A 176 -22.16 -6.95 -4.55
C VAL A 176 -22.10 -6.13 -3.28
N ILE A 177 -21.93 -6.80 -2.13
CA ILE A 177 -21.74 -6.14 -0.84
C ILE A 177 -20.26 -6.14 -0.53
N TYR A 178 -19.73 -4.94 -0.28
CA TYR A 178 -18.37 -4.71 0.15
C TYR A 178 -18.36 -4.40 1.65
N THR A 179 -17.26 -4.72 2.31
CA THR A 179 -17.10 -4.49 3.75
C THR A 179 -15.71 -3.99 4.05
N VAL A 180 -15.60 -2.93 4.84
CA VAL A 180 -14.34 -2.51 5.46
C VAL A 180 -14.40 -2.77 6.95
N LYS A 181 -13.32 -3.32 7.49
CA LYS A 181 -13.15 -3.55 8.92
C LYS A 181 -11.84 -2.97 9.41
N LYS A 182 -11.90 -2.33 10.58
CA LYS A 182 -10.73 -1.88 11.32
C LYS A 182 -10.39 -2.86 12.43
N VAL A 183 -9.11 -3.18 12.57
CA VAL A 183 -8.56 -3.86 13.74
C VAL A 183 -7.35 -3.10 14.27
N TRP A 184 -7.15 -3.23 15.57
CA TRP A 184 -6.02 -2.66 16.27
C TRP A 184 -5.24 -3.76 16.96
N LEU A 185 -3.94 -3.81 16.70
CA LEU A 185 -3.05 -4.86 17.12
C LEU A 185 -1.93 -4.29 17.99
N ASN A 186 -1.52 -5.03 19.02
CA ASN A 186 -0.25 -4.79 19.68
C ASN A 186 0.91 -5.41 18.87
N GLU A 187 2.15 -5.28 19.35
CA GLU A 187 3.34 -5.84 18.70
C GLU A 187 3.27 -7.36 18.47
N ASN A 188 2.51 -8.08 19.30
CA ASN A 188 2.34 -9.52 19.21
C ASN A 188 1.14 -9.93 18.33
N GLY A 189 0.46 -8.97 17.69
CA GLY A 189 -0.75 -9.24 16.90
C GLY A 189 -2.02 -9.46 17.73
N GLU A 190 -2.03 -9.09 19.01
CA GLU A 190 -3.22 -9.21 19.87
C GLU A 190 -4.05 -7.93 19.86
N LEU A 191 -5.37 -8.06 20.02
CA LEU A 191 -6.28 -6.90 19.99
C LEU A 191 -5.98 -5.89 21.10
N ARG A 192 -5.85 -4.62 20.72
CA ARG A 192 -5.71 -3.47 21.63
C ARG A 192 -6.41 -2.28 21.02
N ASP A 193 -7.44 -1.71 21.62
CA ASP A 193 -8.14 -0.55 21.06
C ASP A 193 -7.72 0.77 21.73
N PRO A 194 -6.75 1.54 21.17
CA PRO A 194 -6.28 2.78 21.75
C PRO A 194 -7.14 3.99 21.39
N ALA A 195 -7.95 3.91 20.33
CA ALA A 195 -8.63 5.04 19.73
C ALA A 195 -10.14 4.94 19.96
N THR A 196 -10.82 6.09 19.89
CA THR A 196 -12.28 6.10 20.03
C THR A 196 -12.99 5.99 18.68
N GLU A 197 -12.35 6.51 17.62
CA GLU A 197 -12.80 6.43 16.24
C GLU A 197 -11.64 6.71 15.28
N ILE A 198 -11.80 6.32 14.01
CA ILE A 198 -10.96 6.73 12.88
C ILE A 198 -11.82 7.22 11.72
N THR A 199 -11.23 8.01 10.83
CA THR A 199 -11.83 8.38 9.55
C THR A 199 -11.20 7.54 8.44
N VAL A 200 -12.06 6.95 7.61
CA VAL A 200 -11.69 6.12 6.46
C VAL A 200 -12.28 6.74 5.20
N GLU A 201 -11.44 6.93 4.19
CA GLU A 201 -11.85 7.30 2.84
C GLU A 201 -11.91 6.05 1.97
N ILE A 202 -13.00 5.92 1.20
CA ILE A 202 -13.20 4.88 0.21
C ILE A 202 -13.05 5.55 -1.15
N TYR A 203 -12.15 5.03 -1.97
CA TYR A 203 -11.93 5.46 -3.35
C TYR A 203 -12.52 4.44 -4.29
N ARG A 204 -13.08 4.90 -5.40
CA ARG A 204 -13.64 4.11 -6.49
C ARG A 204 -12.99 4.58 -7.78
N ASP A 205 -12.22 3.70 -8.43
CA ASP A 205 -11.39 4.04 -9.60
C ASP A 205 -10.53 5.29 -9.37
N LEU A 206 -9.88 5.35 -8.20
CA LEU A 206 -9.05 6.48 -7.72
C LEU A 206 -9.79 7.81 -7.51
N GLU A 207 -11.12 7.85 -7.63
CA GLU A 207 -11.93 8.99 -7.22
C GLU A 207 -12.52 8.78 -5.82
N LEU A 208 -12.50 9.83 -4.99
CA LEU A 208 -13.11 9.75 -3.65
C LEU A 208 -14.61 9.43 -3.78
N TYR A 209 -15.00 8.28 -3.24
CA TYR A 209 -16.38 7.79 -3.27
C TYR A 209 -17.14 8.19 -2.01
N GLU A 210 -16.59 7.88 -0.83
CA GLU A 210 -17.23 8.15 0.45
C GLU A 210 -16.21 8.29 1.59
N THR A 211 -16.55 9.09 2.59
CA THR A 211 -15.79 9.18 3.85
C THR A 211 -16.64 8.65 4.98
N VAL A 212 -16.12 7.69 5.74
CA VAL A 212 -16.84 7.00 6.82
C VAL A 212 -16.04 7.05 8.13
N VAL A 213 -16.77 6.98 9.25
CA VAL A 213 -16.17 6.92 10.59
C VAL A 213 -16.33 5.53 11.15
N LEU A 214 -15.23 4.88 11.53
CA LEU A 214 -15.23 3.57 12.20
C LEU A 214 -14.95 3.74 13.68
N SER A 215 -15.72 3.07 14.52
CA SER A 215 -15.62 3.15 15.99
C SER A 215 -16.24 1.91 16.64
N ASP A 216 -16.15 1.81 17.96
CA ASP A 216 -16.81 0.75 18.72
C ASP A 216 -18.35 0.75 18.51
N ALA A 217 -18.95 1.91 18.19
CA ALA A 217 -20.38 2.04 17.94
C ALA A 217 -20.88 1.28 16.69
N ASN A 218 -20.01 1.08 15.68
CA ASN A 218 -20.31 0.28 14.49
C ASN A 218 -19.48 -1.01 14.42
N ASN A 219 -18.97 -1.47 15.57
CA ASN A 219 -18.09 -2.63 15.65
C ASN A 219 -16.90 -2.53 14.68
N TRP A 220 -16.38 -1.31 14.50
CA TRP A 220 -15.26 -1.03 13.62
C TRP A 220 -15.48 -1.53 12.18
N THR A 221 -16.73 -1.52 11.69
CA THR A 221 -17.11 -2.07 10.39
C THR A 221 -18.02 -1.08 9.63
N TYR A 222 -17.87 -1.03 8.31
CA TYR A 222 -18.81 -0.38 7.41
C TYR A 222 -19.06 -1.24 6.16
N GLU A 223 -20.27 -1.18 5.60
CA GLU A 223 -20.66 -1.92 4.40
C GLU A 223 -21.21 -0.95 3.36
N TRP A 224 -20.81 -1.15 2.10
CA TRP A 224 -21.39 -0.48 0.95
C TRP A 224 -21.70 -1.49 -0.14
N LYS A 225 -22.39 -1.02 -1.18
CA LYS A 225 -22.82 -1.88 -2.26
C LYS A 225 -22.61 -1.20 -3.60
N ASP A 226 -22.23 -2.01 -4.57
CA ASP A 226 -22.18 -1.58 -5.97
C ASP A 226 -22.59 -2.74 -6.88
N LYS A 227 -22.98 -2.41 -8.11
CA LYS A 227 -23.45 -3.34 -9.12
C LYS A 227 -22.38 -3.64 -10.16
N ASP A 228 -21.63 -2.61 -10.54
CA ASP A 228 -20.59 -2.72 -11.56
C ASP A 228 -19.24 -3.04 -10.90
N TYR A 229 -18.31 -3.59 -11.68
CA TYR A 229 -16.95 -3.78 -11.19
C TYR A 229 -16.24 -2.43 -11.08
N TYR A 230 -15.61 -2.18 -9.93
CA TYR A 230 -14.82 -1.00 -9.66
C TYR A 230 -13.55 -1.37 -8.88
N ASP A 231 -12.46 -0.65 -9.13
CA ASP A 231 -11.26 -0.74 -8.28
C ASP A 231 -11.49 0.09 -7.02
N PHE A 232 -11.82 -0.59 -5.92
CA PHE A 232 -12.03 0.07 -4.63
C PHE A 232 -10.77 0.03 -3.77
N ARG A 233 -10.46 1.16 -3.15
CA ARG A 233 -9.38 1.30 -2.15
C ARG A 233 -9.92 1.92 -0.88
N VAL A 234 -9.36 1.53 0.26
CA VAL A 234 -9.71 2.11 1.57
C VAL A 234 -8.48 2.68 2.24
N ILE A 235 -8.57 3.93 2.71
CA ILE A 235 -7.47 4.67 3.30
C ILE A 235 -7.90 5.23 4.65
N GLU A 236 -7.14 4.96 5.71
CA GLU A 236 -7.26 5.68 6.98
C GLU A 236 -6.50 7.01 6.88
N THR A 237 -7.20 8.12 7.09
CA THR A 237 -6.65 9.46 6.81
C THR A 237 -5.66 9.95 7.86
N VAL A 238 -5.74 9.44 9.08
CA VAL A 238 -4.88 9.85 10.20
C VAL A 238 -4.49 8.62 11.01
N ILE A 239 -3.23 8.20 10.87
CA ILE A 239 -2.66 7.11 11.67
C ILE A 239 -2.20 7.66 13.02
N PRO A 240 -2.65 7.14 14.17
CA PRO A 240 -2.19 7.63 15.47
C PRO A 240 -0.70 7.42 15.71
N GLU A 241 -0.11 8.30 16.52
CA GLU A 241 1.29 8.17 16.95
C GLU A 241 1.57 6.81 17.61
N GLY A 242 2.70 6.19 17.24
CA GLY A 242 3.08 4.88 17.73
C GLY A 242 2.33 3.72 17.08
N PHE A 243 1.68 3.94 15.93
CA PHE A 243 1.11 2.88 15.10
C PHE A 243 1.65 2.94 13.68
N ARG A 244 1.85 1.75 13.09
CA ARG A 244 1.92 1.60 11.64
C ARG A 244 0.58 1.13 11.09
N VAL A 245 0.28 1.49 9.84
CA VAL A 245 -0.89 0.99 9.11
C VAL A 245 -0.49 -0.14 8.17
N GLU A 246 -1.38 -1.10 8.01
CA GLU A 246 -1.30 -2.18 7.03
C GLU A 246 -2.69 -2.42 6.46
N TYR A 247 -2.78 -2.53 5.14
CA TYR A 247 -4.01 -2.84 4.41
C TYR A 247 -3.93 -4.25 3.85
N GLU A 248 -5.05 -4.97 3.96
CA GLU A 248 -5.25 -6.24 3.30
C GLU A 248 -6.65 -6.26 2.69
N SER A 249 -6.78 -6.82 1.49
CA SER A 249 -8.07 -6.99 0.87
C SER A 249 -8.20 -8.30 0.10
N ASN A 250 -9.45 -8.63 -0.18
CA ASN A 250 -9.86 -9.58 -1.20
C ASN A 250 -10.95 -8.92 -2.05
N GLU A 251 -11.63 -9.70 -2.91
CA GLU A 251 -12.65 -9.20 -3.85
C GLU A 251 -13.71 -8.28 -3.24
N THR A 252 -14.10 -8.47 -1.96
CA THR A 252 -15.21 -7.72 -1.34
C THR A 252 -14.93 -7.24 0.07
N GLN A 253 -13.81 -7.62 0.66
CA GLN A 253 -13.50 -7.32 2.06
C GLN A 253 -12.17 -6.60 2.16
N TYR A 254 -12.19 -5.52 2.92
CA TYR A 254 -11.04 -4.67 3.19
C TYR A 254 -10.77 -4.66 4.68
N LEU A 255 -9.51 -4.84 5.05
CA LEU A 255 -9.04 -4.85 6.42
C LEU A 255 -8.00 -3.76 6.59
N ILE A 256 -8.27 -2.84 7.51
CA ILE A 256 -7.31 -1.83 7.95
C ILE A 256 -6.76 -2.33 9.29
N LYS A 257 -5.46 -2.49 9.41
CA LYS A 257 -4.78 -2.84 10.67
C LYS A 257 -3.93 -1.66 11.12
N ASN A 258 -4.11 -1.23 12.37
CA ASN A 258 -3.09 -0.42 13.05
C ASN A 258 -2.32 -1.30 14.02
N ILE A 259 -1.00 -1.39 13.85
CA ILE A 259 -0.13 -2.24 14.66
C ILE A 259 0.75 -1.34 15.53
N TYR A 260 0.64 -1.50 16.84
CA TYR A 260 1.40 -0.71 17.80
C TYR A 260 2.90 -0.93 17.62
N GLN A 261 3.64 0.16 17.54
CA GLN A 261 5.10 0.21 17.53
C GLN A 261 5.55 1.22 18.58
N PRO A 262 6.16 0.79 19.68
CA PRO A 262 6.72 1.70 20.66
C PRO A 262 7.87 2.46 20.01
N THR A 263 7.74 3.78 19.90
CA THR A 263 8.86 4.63 19.55
C THR A 263 9.83 4.64 20.72
N ASP A 264 11.03 4.08 20.54
CA ASP A 264 12.13 4.26 21.48
C ASP A 264 12.45 5.76 21.56
N THR A 265 11.94 6.41 22.60
CA THR A 265 12.15 7.84 22.84
C THR A 265 13.58 8.06 23.35
N THR A 266 14.56 7.99 22.46
CA THR A 266 15.88 8.58 22.68
C THR A 266 16.33 9.33 21.44
N THR A 267 15.86 10.58 21.29
CA THR A 267 16.64 11.66 20.67
C THR A 267 16.17 13.01 21.21
N SER A 268 17.16 13.80 21.60
CA SER A 268 17.14 15.10 22.24
C SER A 268 16.35 16.18 21.49
N THR A 269 15.41 16.80 22.19
CA THR A 269 14.82 18.10 21.90
C THR A 269 15.89 19.21 21.83
N PRO A 270 15.86 20.12 20.85
CA PRO A 270 16.24 21.51 21.05
C PRO A 270 14.98 22.33 21.31
N GLN A 271 14.87 22.80 22.55
CA GLN A 271 13.87 23.74 23.04
C GLN A 271 14.11 25.14 22.47
N ASP A 272 13.08 25.78 21.90
CA ASP A 272 12.57 27.13 22.24
C ASP A 272 11.42 27.50 21.28
N THR A 273 10.23 27.90 21.74
CA THR A 273 9.98 29.24 22.27
C THR A 273 8.68 29.31 23.10
N THR A 274 8.84 29.70 24.36
CA THR A 274 8.01 30.61 25.21
C THR A 274 6.53 30.83 24.89
N THR A 275 5.66 30.49 25.86
CA THR A 275 4.67 31.43 26.43
C THR A 275 4.39 31.07 27.90
N THR A 276 4.70 32.02 28.78
CA THR A 276 4.44 32.02 30.23
C THR A 276 3.02 32.50 30.48
N GLU A 277 2.22 31.78 31.28
CA GLU A 277 1.47 32.39 32.39
C GLU A 277 1.29 31.39 33.55
N THR A 278 1.48 31.93 34.74
CA THR A 278 1.56 31.30 36.06
C THR A 278 0.18 31.12 36.66
N THR A 279 -0.10 29.98 37.32
CA THR A 279 -0.93 29.96 38.55
C THR A 279 -0.51 28.81 39.46
N THR A 280 -0.48 29.17 40.74
CA THR A 280 0.20 28.60 41.90
C THR A 280 -0.34 27.26 42.42
N LEU A 281 0.59 26.41 42.87
CA LEU A 281 0.44 25.17 43.63
C LEU A 281 -0.31 25.35 44.96
N ILE A 282 -1.23 24.43 45.29
CA ILE A 282 -1.37 23.89 46.66
C ILE A 282 -1.70 22.38 46.59
N THR A 283 -0.86 21.62 47.28
CA THR A 283 -0.82 20.19 47.58
C THR A 283 -2.11 19.60 48.17
N THR A 284 -2.48 18.38 47.76
CA THR A 284 -2.97 17.34 48.69
C THR A 284 -2.60 15.97 48.13
N ALA A 285 -1.64 15.31 48.78
CA ALA A 285 -1.42 13.88 48.63
C ALA A 285 -2.55 13.16 49.36
N THR A 286 -3.23 12.25 48.67
CA THR A 286 -3.96 11.16 49.30
C THR A 286 -3.79 9.94 48.41
N GLU A 287 -2.95 9.06 48.92
CA GLU A 287 -2.76 7.67 48.54
C GLU A 287 -4.12 6.95 48.54
N ASP A 288 -4.60 6.53 47.36
CA ASP A 288 -5.47 5.36 47.23
C ASP A 288 -4.84 4.46 46.18
N GLU A 289 -3.91 3.63 46.66
CA GLU A 289 -3.28 2.54 45.94
C GLU A 289 -4.35 1.51 45.56
N ARG A 290 -5.07 1.78 44.47
CA ARG A 290 -5.84 0.74 43.78
C ARG A 290 -4.97 0.10 42.73
N LEU A 291 -4.43 -1.07 43.08
CA LEU A 291 -3.82 -2.02 42.15
C LEU A 291 -4.68 -2.11 40.88
N PRO A 292 -4.10 -2.10 39.65
CA PRO A 292 -4.88 -2.47 38.47
C PRO A 292 -5.44 -3.86 38.74
N GLN A 293 -6.74 -4.01 38.61
CA GLN A 293 -7.46 -5.25 38.84
C GLN A 293 -7.02 -6.29 37.78
N THR A 294 -5.90 -6.96 38.02
CA THR A 294 -5.42 -8.07 37.21
C THR A 294 -6.20 -9.31 37.61
N GLY A 295 -7.35 -9.47 36.97
CA GLY A 295 -8.15 -10.68 37.03
C GLY A 295 -9.09 -10.67 35.83
N GLN A 296 -8.97 -11.67 34.97
CA GLN A 296 -9.89 -11.90 33.87
C GLN A 296 -11.32 -11.94 34.44
N LEU A 297 -12.22 -11.08 33.93
CA LEU A 297 -13.62 -11.08 34.38
C LEU A 297 -14.25 -12.43 34.01
N TRP A 298 -14.62 -13.24 35.01
CA TRP A 298 -15.19 -14.59 34.83
C TRP A 298 -16.67 -14.61 34.43
N TRP A 299 -17.34 -13.46 34.33
CA TRP A 299 -18.77 -13.43 33.97
C TRP A 299 -19.09 -14.01 32.58
N PRO A 300 -18.23 -13.86 31.53
CA PRO A 300 -18.50 -14.51 30.25
C PRO A 300 -18.40 -16.03 30.37
N VAL A 301 -17.46 -16.54 31.17
CA VAL A 301 -17.29 -17.98 31.42
C VAL A 301 -18.49 -18.55 32.19
N ILE A 302 -19.01 -17.82 33.17
CA ILE A 302 -20.20 -18.23 33.93
C ILE A 302 -21.45 -18.22 33.03
N LEU A 303 -21.64 -17.21 32.17
CA LEU A 303 -22.75 -17.18 31.22
C LEU A 303 -22.65 -18.30 30.18
N LEU A 304 -21.47 -18.57 29.64
CA LEU A 304 -21.22 -19.66 28.69
C LEU A 304 -21.43 -21.04 29.33
N ALA A 305 -21.00 -21.23 30.58
CA ALA A 305 -21.20 -22.49 31.31
C ALA A 305 -22.70 -22.75 31.59
N LEU A 306 -23.46 -21.71 31.98
CA LEU A 306 -24.91 -21.82 32.15
C LEU A 306 -25.62 -22.09 30.82
N GLY A 307 -25.20 -21.44 29.73
CA GLY A 307 -25.70 -21.71 28.38
C GLY A 307 -25.42 -23.16 27.93
N GLY A 308 -24.21 -23.66 28.18
CA GLY A 308 -23.83 -25.04 27.85
C GLY A 308 -24.66 -26.09 28.59
N LEU A 309 -25.00 -25.86 29.86
CA LEU A 309 -25.90 -26.74 30.63
C LEU A 309 -27.32 -26.77 30.07
N VAL A 310 -27.81 -25.63 29.55
CA VAL A 310 -29.13 -25.57 28.89
C VAL A 310 -29.12 -26.37 27.58
N PHE A 311 -28.08 -26.27 26.76
CA PHE A 311 -27.95 -27.08 25.54
C PHE A 311 -27.82 -28.57 25.83
N LEU A 312 -27.06 -28.97 26.87
CA LEU A 312 -26.98 -30.38 27.30
C LEU A 312 -28.33 -30.90 27.79
N ALA A 313 -29.09 -30.12 28.55
CA ALA A 313 -30.41 -30.51 29.01
C ALA A 313 -31.41 -30.67 27.85
N MET A 314 -31.38 -29.77 26.86
CA MET A 314 -32.19 -29.87 25.65
C MET A 314 -31.80 -31.08 24.79
N GLY A 315 -30.50 -31.31 24.59
CA GLY A 315 -29.98 -32.47 23.85
C GLY A 315 -30.35 -33.80 24.49
N CYS A 316 -30.22 -33.91 25.82
CA CYS A 316 -30.67 -35.08 26.56
C CYS A 316 -32.18 -35.30 26.40
N ARG A 317 -33.00 -34.24 26.49
CA ARG A 317 -34.45 -34.38 26.27
C ARG A 317 -34.81 -34.86 24.86
N PHE A 318 -34.13 -34.39 23.83
CA PHE A 318 -34.33 -34.87 22.46
C PHE A 318 -33.92 -36.34 22.28
N LEU A 319 -32.79 -36.76 22.87
CA LEU A 319 -32.29 -38.14 22.82
C LEU A 319 -33.18 -39.14 23.58
N PHE A 320 -33.87 -38.70 24.63
CA PHE A 320 -34.83 -39.54 25.35
C PHE A 320 -36.21 -39.55 24.69
N ALA A 321 -36.64 -38.44 24.08
CA ALA A 321 -37.88 -38.38 23.31
C ALA A 321 -37.81 -39.23 22.02
N SER A 322 -36.64 -39.34 21.39
CA SER A 322 -36.42 -40.18 20.21
C SER A 322 -36.26 -41.68 20.51
N ARG A 323 -36.44 -42.11 21.77
CA ARG A 323 -36.35 -43.50 22.21
C ARG A 323 -37.69 -44.11 22.63
N GLU A 324 -38.77 -43.33 22.61
CA GLU A 324 -40.14 -43.77 22.94
C GLU A 324 -41.08 -43.81 21.71
N GLU A 325 -40.55 -43.58 20.49
CA GLU A 325 -41.18 -43.93 19.20
C GLU A 325 -40.47 -45.13 18.57
#